data_AF-A0A3C0BPW0-F1
#
_entry.id   AF-A0A3C0BPW0-F1
#
_cell.length_a   1.000
_cell.length_b   1.000
_cell.length_c   1.000
_cell.angle_alpha   90.00
_cell.angle_beta   90.00
_cell.angle_gamma   90.00
#
_symmetry.space_group_name_H-M   'P 1'
#
loop_
_entity.id
_entity.type
_entity.pdbx_description
1 polymer ?
#
loop_
_entity_poly.entity_id
_entity_poly.type
_entity_poly.pdbx_seq_one_letter_code
_entity_poly.pdbx_strand_id
1 'polypeptide(L)'
;KQRRGMLVVFMRHTKMDDIINTGTKLNADLSSSLLVTIFGMDTPLHDGACFVQGGKLIAAGCFLPLSEQYDIKKTFGTRHRAALGLSEVSDAVVLVVSEETGAISLAYDSKLHYDLTMTELTKILENLLEITPDAYQMEDTIDESKQAD
;
A
#
# COMPACT_ATOMS: atom_id res chain seq x y z
N LYS A 1 -5.48 -8.76 -15.77
CA LYS A 1 -4.99 -7.47 -15.23
C LYS A 1 -6.11 -6.43 -15.34
N GLN A 2 -6.69 -6.00 -14.22
CA GLN A 2 -7.64 -4.88 -14.21
C GLN A 2 -6.87 -3.57 -14.05
N ARG A 3 -7.28 -2.49 -14.73
CA ARG A 3 -6.66 -1.15 -14.63
C ARG A 3 -7.15 -0.46 -13.35
N ARG A 4 -6.65 -0.90 -12.20
CA ARG A 4 -7.03 -0.37 -10.88
C ARG A 4 -5.83 0.29 -10.23
N GLY A 5 -6.01 1.54 -9.82
CA GLY A 5 -5.04 2.23 -8.99
C GLY A 5 -5.08 1.68 -7.57
N MET A 6 -3.92 1.54 -6.95
CA MET A 6 -3.81 1.11 -5.56
C MET A 6 -2.83 2.00 -4.81
N LEU A 7 -3.14 2.26 -3.54
CA LEU A 7 -2.30 3.06 -2.63
C LEU A 7 -2.32 2.43 -1.23
N VAL A 8 -1.24 1.74 -0.86
CA VAL A 8 -1.15 1.02 0.41
C VAL A 8 0.04 1.53 1.19
N VAL A 9 -0.19 1.89 2.45
CA VAL A 9 0.80 2.40 3.40
C VAL A 9 1.13 1.29 4.39
N PHE A 10 2.37 0.84 4.37
CA PHE A 10 2.91 -0.05 5.40
C PHE A 10 3.52 0.82 6.51
N MET A 11 2.87 0.77 7.67
CA MET A 11 3.30 1.55 8.83
C MET A 11 4.54 0.93 9.47
N ARG A 12 5.48 1.79 9.88
CA ARG A 12 6.64 1.42 10.69
C ARG A 12 6.54 2.10 12.07
N HIS A 13 7.43 3.02 12.40
CA HIS A 13 7.54 3.59 13.74
C HIS A 13 6.76 4.90 13.90
N THR A 14 6.63 5.69 12.84
CA THR A 14 5.94 6.98 12.90
C THR A 14 4.44 6.78 13.19
N LYS A 15 3.95 7.45 14.23
CA LYS A 15 2.51 7.49 14.52
C LYS A 15 1.80 8.43 13.53
N MET A 16 0.69 7.97 12.97
CA MET A 16 -0.05 8.66 11.92
C MET A 16 -1.57 8.69 12.23
N ASP A 17 -1.93 8.73 13.52
CA ASP A 17 -3.31 8.67 13.99
C ASP A 17 -4.20 9.72 13.33
N ASP A 18 -3.70 10.95 13.14
CA ASP A 18 -4.44 12.03 12.48
C ASP A 18 -4.83 11.67 11.04
N ILE A 19 -3.94 11.03 10.29
CA ILE A 19 -4.20 10.58 8.92
C ILE A 19 -5.15 9.39 8.92
N ILE A 20 -4.93 8.41 9.80
CA ILE A 20 -5.77 7.22 9.93
C ILE A 20 -7.22 7.62 10.26
N ASN A 21 -7.40 8.63 11.12
CA ASN A 21 -8.72 9.14 11.52
C ASN A 21 -9.49 9.84 10.39
N THR A 22 -8.85 10.18 9.26
CA THR A 22 -9.55 10.73 8.08
C THR A 22 -10.32 9.67 7.30
N GLY A 23 -9.93 8.40 7.42
CA GLY A 23 -10.54 7.29 6.68
C GLY A 23 -11.50 6.46 7.53
N THR A 24 -11.92 5.33 6.96
CA THR A 24 -12.74 4.34 7.66
C THR A 24 -11.86 3.34 8.39
N LYS A 25 -11.98 3.26 9.72
CA LYS A 25 -11.29 2.24 10.53
C LYS A 25 -11.91 0.86 10.28
N LEU A 26 -11.06 -0.12 10.01
CA LEU A 26 -11.48 -1.48 9.66
C LEU A 26 -10.93 -2.50 10.67
N ASN A 27 -9.66 -2.40 11.04
CA ASN A 27 -8.97 -3.37 11.91
C ASN A 27 -9.18 -4.84 11.48
N ALA A 28 -9.22 -5.07 10.17
CA ALA A 28 -9.47 -6.37 9.57
C ALA A 28 -8.17 -7.14 9.38
N ASP A 29 -8.24 -8.47 9.34
CA ASP A 29 -7.11 -9.28 8.89
C ASP A 29 -6.80 -8.97 7.43
N LEU A 30 -5.52 -8.78 7.12
CA LEU A 30 -5.08 -8.49 5.77
C LEU A 30 -5.31 -9.74 4.90
N SER A 31 -5.86 -9.53 3.72
CA SER A 31 -5.91 -10.55 2.68
C SER A 31 -5.91 -9.91 1.30
N SER A 32 -5.43 -10.67 0.31
CA SER A 32 -5.47 -10.27 -1.10
C SER A 32 -6.90 -9.93 -1.55
N SER A 33 -7.88 -10.74 -1.15
CA SER A 33 -9.29 -10.54 -1.49
C SER A 33 -9.87 -9.24 -0.93
N LEU A 34 -9.46 -8.84 0.28
CA LEU A 34 -9.89 -7.59 0.90
C LEU A 34 -9.30 -6.39 0.16
N LEU A 35 -8.01 -6.40 -0.16
CA LEU A 35 -7.37 -5.32 -0.93
C LEU A 35 -8.01 -5.17 -2.31
N VAL A 36 -8.24 -6.27 -3.02
CA VAL A 36 -8.89 -6.26 -4.34
C VAL A 36 -10.31 -5.69 -4.26
N THR A 37 -11.02 -5.98 -3.18
CA THR A 37 -12.36 -5.43 -2.91
C THR A 37 -12.31 -3.94 -2.65
N ILE A 38 -11.40 -3.47 -1.78
CA ILE A 38 -11.29 -2.05 -1.42
C ILE A 38 -10.96 -1.21 -2.67
N PHE A 39 -9.96 -1.61 -3.45
CA PHE A 39 -9.57 -0.91 -4.69
C PHE A 39 -10.45 -1.28 -5.89
N GLY A 40 -11.64 -1.85 -5.65
CA GLY A 40 -12.67 -2.04 -6.66
C GLY A 40 -13.19 -0.72 -7.23
N MET A 41 -13.72 -0.76 -8.46
CA MET A 41 -14.40 0.39 -9.04
C MET A 41 -15.65 0.71 -8.21
N ASP A 42 -15.95 2.01 -8.08
CA ASP A 42 -17.19 2.54 -7.48
C ASP A 42 -17.43 2.17 -6.00
N THR A 43 -16.39 1.76 -5.26
CA THR A 43 -16.51 1.54 -3.81
C THR A 43 -16.26 2.85 -3.05
N PRO A 44 -16.91 3.13 -1.91
CA PRO A 44 -16.60 4.32 -1.13
C PRO A 44 -15.16 4.38 -0.58
N LEU A 45 -14.44 3.25 -0.54
CA LEU A 45 -13.12 3.13 0.11
C LEU A 45 -11.94 3.14 -0.87
N HIS A 46 -12.18 3.07 -2.19
CA HIS A 46 -11.10 3.03 -3.19
C HIS A 46 -10.36 4.37 -3.36
N ASP A 47 -11.01 5.47 -2.95
CA ASP A 47 -10.46 6.82 -3.06
C ASP A 47 -9.68 7.16 -1.79
N GLY A 48 -8.36 7.03 -1.87
CA GLY A 48 -7.44 7.22 -0.75
C GLY A 48 -6.53 6.03 -0.50
N ALA A 49 -5.84 6.06 0.64
CA ALA A 49 -4.86 5.06 1.04
C ALA A 49 -5.45 4.03 2.00
N CYS A 50 -4.97 2.79 1.90
CA CYS A 50 -5.10 1.79 2.96
C CYS A 50 -3.89 1.85 3.89
N PHE A 51 -4.11 1.69 5.20
CA PHE A 51 -3.05 1.59 6.20
C PHE A 51 -2.95 0.15 6.69
N VAL A 52 -1.74 -0.41 6.65
CA VAL A 52 -1.44 -1.78 7.04
C VAL A 52 -0.38 -1.78 8.13
N GLN A 53 -0.61 -2.57 9.18
CA GLN A 53 0.34 -2.80 10.26
C GLN A 53 0.16 -4.19 10.86
N GLY A 54 1.25 -4.94 11.03
CA GLY A 54 1.24 -6.23 11.73
C GLY A 54 0.25 -7.25 11.15
N GLY A 55 0.16 -7.35 9.81
CA GLY A 55 -0.78 -8.26 9.15
C GLY A 55 -2.24 -7.83 9.21
N LYS A 56 -2.54 -6.61 9.68
CA LYS A 56 -3.90 -6.06 9.72
C LYS A 56 -4.05 -4.85 8.82
N LEU A 57 -5.22 -4.72 8.22
CA LEU A 57 -5.66 -3.52 7.53
C LEU A 57 -6.38 -2.62 8.53
N ILE A 58 -5.68 -1.57 8.97
CA ILE A 58 -6.09 -0.68 10.06
C ILE A 58 -7.22 0.24 9.60
N ALA A 59 -7.05 0.89 8.44
CA ALA A 59 -8.03 1.80 7.85
C ALA A 59 -7.92 1.84 6.32
N ALA A 60 -8.97 2.32 5.65
CA ALA A 60 -9.02 2.55 4.21
C ALA A 60 -9.67 3.89 3.88
N GLY A 61 -9.42 4.40 2.67
CA GLY A 61 -9.92 5.71 2.22
C GLY A 61 -9.30 6.89 2.98
N CYS A 62 -8.06 6.74 3.45
CA CYS A 62 -7.35 7.79 4.18
C CYS A 62 -6.72 8.80 3.21
N PHE A 63 -6.81 10.10 3.53
CA PHE A 63 -6.21 11.17 2.72
C PHE A 63 -4.77 11.43 3.13
N LEU A 64 -3.83 11.28 2.20
CA LEU A 64 -2.41 11.53 2.45
C LEU A 64 -2.01 12.96 2.06
N PRO A 65 -0.97 13.54 2.70
CA PRO A 65 -0.35 14.76 2.21
C PRO A 65 0.25 14.54 0.82
N LEU A 66 0.21 15.57 -0.03
CA LEU A 66 0.83 15.53 -1.35
C LEU A 66 2.21 16.18 -1.27
N SER A 67 3.22 15.57 -1.89
CA SER A 67 4.53 16.19 -2.04
C SER A 67 4.47 17.38 -2.98
N GLU A 68 5.22 18.43 -2.63
CA GLU A 68 5.44 19.63 -3.45
C GLU A 68 6.73 19.53 -4.30
N GLN A 69 7.43 18.40 -4.27
CA GLN A 69 8.66 18.20 -5.04
C GLN A 69 8.42 18.39 -6.55
N TYR A 70 9.12 19.37 -7.13
CA TYR A 70 9.01 19.75 -8.54
C TYR A 70 9.66 18.75 -9.51
N ASP A 71 10.56 17.90 -9.02
CA ASP A 71 11.30 16.91 -9.79
C ASP A 71 10.54 15.58 -9.98
N ILE A 72 9.37 15.43 -9.35
CA ILE A 72 8.42 14.39 -9.73
C ILE A 72 8.07 14.58 -11.21
N LYS A 73 8.20 13.50 -12.00
CA LYS A 73 7.82 13.51 -13.42
C LYS A 73 6.38 14.02 -13.53
N LYS A 74 6.14 15.00 -14.41
CA LYS A 74 4.79 15.56 -14.67
C LYS A 74 3.74 14.50 -15.01
N THR A 75 4.18 13.34 -15.48
CA THR A 75 3.35 12.16 -15.81
C THR A 75 2.84 11.41 -14.58
N PHE A 76 3.38 11.64 -13.38
CA PHE A 76 2.89 10.96 -12.19
C PHE A 76 1.60 11.60 -11.67
N GLY A 77 0.59 10.75 -11.45
CA GLY A 77 -0.71 11.13 -10.93
C GLY A 77 -0.73 11.45 -9.43
N THR A 78 -1.90 11.76 -8.90
CA THR A 78 -2.11 12.17 -7.50
C THR A 78 -1.68 11.11 -6.49
N ARG A 79 -1.91 9.81 -6.75
CA ARG A 79 -1.47 8.72 -5.85
C ARG A 79 0.04 8.66 -5.66
N HIS A 80 0.82 8.95 -6.69
CA HIS A 80 2.28 8.99 -6.59
C HIS A 80 2.75 10.20 -5.75
N ARG A 81 2.12 11.37 -5.97
CA ARG A 81 2.38 12.56 -5.14
C ARG A 81 2.00 12.35 -3.68
N ALA A 82 0.89 11.66 -3.43
CA ALA A 82 0.44 11.27 -2.10
C ALA A 82 1.42 10.31 -1.42
N ALA A 83 1.89 9.30 -2.16
CA ALA A 83 2.88 8.36 -1.65
C ALA A 83 4.21 9.03 -1.27
N LEU A 84 4.70 9.93 -2.14
CA LEU A 84 5.91 10.69 -1.85
C LEU A 84 5.70 11.68 -0.68
N GLY A 85 4.56 12.37 -0.64
CA GLY A 85 4.27 13.33 0.43
C GLY A 85 4.21 12.66 1.79
N LEU A 86 3.68 11.44 1.87
CA LEU A 86 3.69 10.68 3.12
C LEU A 86 5.11 10.20 3.48
N SER A 87 5.93 9.77 2.51
CA SER A 87 7.29 9.30 2.79
C SER A 87 8.26 10.42 3.17
N GLU A 88 7.90 11.69 2.93
CA GLU A 88 8.67 12.87 3.37
C GLU A 88 8.49 13.18 4.86
N VAL A 89 7.34 12.80 5.43
CA VAL A 89 6.96 13.15 6.82
C VAL A 89 6.87 11.94 7.74
N SER A 90 7.15 10.74 7.22
CA SER A 90 7.08 9.50 7.98
C SER A 90 8.12 8.50 7.50
N ASP A 91 8.37 7.49 8.33
CA ASP A 91 9.14 6.34 7.90
C ASP A 91 8.27 5.30 7.17
N ALA A 92 7.03 5.60 6.76
CA ALA A 92 6.19 4.60 6.11
C ALA A 92 6.75 4.16 4.74
N VAL A 93 6.46 2.92 4.35
CA VAL A 93 6.68 2.43 2.99
C VAL A 93 5.35 2.44 2.26
N VAL A 94 5.27 3.17 1.15
CA VAL A 94 4.01 3.34 0.42
C VAL A 94 4.08 2.65 -0.94
N LEU A 95 3.22 1.67 -1.15
CA LEU A 95 3.02 0.97 -2.41
C LEU A 95 1.98 1.67 -3.27
N VAL A 96 2.36 1.93 -4.52
CA VAL A 96 1.48 2.51 -5.54
C VAL A 96 1.38 1.56 -6.73
N VAL A 97 0.15 1.31 -7.18
CA VAL A 97 -0.11 0.73 -8.50
C VAL A 97 -0.76 1.79 -9.37
N SER A 98 -0.15 2.08 -10.51
CA SER A 98 -0.67 3.03 -11.49
C SER A 98 -1.94 2.51 -12.15
N GLU A 99 -3.02 3.30 -12.12
CA GLU A 99 -4.26 2.97 -12.83
C GLU A 99 -4.10 3.07 -14.36
N GLU A 100 -3.21 3.95 -14.82
CA GLU A 100 -2.99 4.19 -16.25
C GLU A 100 -2.11 3.11 -16.88
N THR A 101 -1.00 2.78 -16.22
CA THR A 101 0.06 1.92 -16.78
C THR A 101 0.13 0.54 -16.14
N GLY A 102 -0.44 0.37 -14.94
CA GLY A 102 -0.25 -0.82 -14.12
C GLY A 102 1.15 -0.95 -13.51
N ALA A 103 2.02 0.05 -13.69
CA ALA A 103 3.35 0.09 -13.10
C ALA A 103 3.26 0.08 -11.57
N ILE A 104 4.19 -0.63 -10.94
CA ILE A 104 4.28 -0.74 -9.48
C ILE A 104 5.42 0.16 -9.00
N SER A 105 5.15 0.95 -7.97
CA SER A 105 6.14 1.84 -7.39
C SER A 105 6.12 1.75 -5.86
N LEU A 106 7.27 2.03 -5.25
CA LEU A 106 7.39 2.23 -3.81
C LEU A 106 7.85 3.65 -3.52
N ALA A 107 7.26 4.29 -2.52
CA ALA A 107 7.77 5.53 -1.94
C ALA A 107 8.20 5.29 -0.49
N TYR A 108 9.45 5.62 -0.19
CA TYR A 108 10.05 5.57 1.15
C TYR A 108 11.29 6.47 1.17
N ASP A 109 11.71 6.92 2.36
CA ASP A 109 12.87 7.80 2.54
C ASP A 109 12.89 9.01 1.57
N SER A 110 11.74 9.65 1.42
CA SER A 110 11.52 10.79 0.52
C SER A 110 11.88 10.54 -0.96
N LYS A 111 11.85 9.28 -1.41
CA LYS A 111 12.15 8.88 -2.80
C LYS A 111 11.03 8.03 -3.38
N LEU A 112 10.85 8.15 -4.69
CA LEU A 112 9.95 7.31 -5.47
C LEU A 112 10.75 6.32 -6.35
N HIS A 113 10.59 5.04 -6.07
CA HIS A 113 11.15 3.92 -6.81
C HIS A 113 10.09 3.40 -7.79
N TYR A 114 10.23 3.77 -9.07
CA TYR A 114 9.21 3.58 -10.11
C TYR A 114 9.47 2.34 -10.98
N ASP A 115 8.37 1.71 -11.45
CA ASP A 115 8.35 0.59 -12.39
C ASP A 115 9.14 -0.64 -11.93
N LEU A 116 8.91 -1.02 -10.68
CA LEU A 116 9.53 -2.17 -10.05
C LEU A 116 8.95 -3.47 -10.60
N THR A 117 9.83 -4.45 -10.82
CA THR A 117 9.43 -5.83 -11.04
C THR A 117 8.88 -6.46 -9.75
N MET A 118 8.10 -7.54 -9.87
CA MET A 118 7.59 -8.25 -8.69
C MET A 118 8.72 -8.78 -7.79
N THR A 119 9.83 -9.23 -8.39
CA THR A 119 11.00 -9.70 -7.65
C THR A 119 11.66 -8.58 -6.86
N GLU A 120 11.82 -7.40 -7.46
CA GLU A 120 12.37 -6.22 -6.76
C GLU A 120 11.44 -5.73 -5.66
N LEU A 121 10.14 -5.61 -5.95
CA LEU A 121 9.12 -5.23 -4.98
C LEU A 121 9.18 -6.11 -3.74
N THR A 122 9.11 -7.42 -3.95
CA THR A 122 9.08 -8.44 -2.88
C THR A 122 10.33 -8.31 -2.02
N LYS A 123 11.51 -8.31 -2.65
CA LYS A 123 12.79 -8.16 -1.95
C LYS A 123 12.88 -6.84 -1.18
N ILE A 124 12.42 -5.73 -1.74
CA ILE A 124 12.49 -4.43 -1.06
C ILE A 124 11.54 -4.42 0.15
N LEU A 125 10.30 -4.90 0.00
CA LEU A 125 9.35 -4.96 1.12
C LEU A 125 9.83 -5.89 2.24
N GLU A 126 10.35 -7.07 1.92
CA GLU A 126 10.91 -8.00 2.90
C GLU A 126 12.03 -7.35 3.72
N ASN A 127 12.94 -6.65 3.05
CA ASN A 127 14.04 -5.96 3.72
C ASN A 127 13.56 -4.76 4.55
N LEU A 128 12.66 -3.93 4.03
CA LEU A 128 12.21 -2.71 4.70
C LEU A 128 11.24 -2.95 5.85
N LEU A 129 10.48 -4.04 5.79
CA LEU A 129 9.49 -4.43 6.79
C LEU A 129 9.98 -5.55 7.71
N GLU A 130 11.27 -5.93 7.60
CA GLU A 130 11.92 -6.95 8.42
C GLU A 130 11.16 -8.29 8.44
N ILE A 131 10.60 -8.69 7.30
CA ILE A 131 9.81 -9.92 7.19
C ILE A 131 10.78 -11.10 7.17
N THR A 132 10.73 -11.91 8.22
CA THR A 132 11.51 -13.15 8.30
C THR A 132 10.80 -14.30 7.58
N PRO A 133 11.54 -15.28 7.02
CA PRO A 133 10.97 -16.44 6.33
C PRO A 133 9.94 -17.26 7.14
N ASP A 134 10.02 -17.23 8.47
CA ASP A 134 9.06 -17.92 9.33
C ASP A 134 7.64 -17.33 9.24
N ALA A 135 7.50 -16.10 8.74
CA ALA A 135 6.22 -15.41 8.58
C ALA A 135 5.38 -15.93 7.39
N TYR A 136 5.98 -16.62 6.41
CA TYR A 136 5.25 -17.14 5.24
C TYR A 136 4.28 -18.29 5.58
N GLN A 137 4.45 -18.96 6.72
CA GLN A 137 3.69 -20.17 7.04
C GLN A 137 2.22 -19.92 7.44
N MET A 138 1.80 -18.67 7.64
CA MET A 138 0.42 -18.36 8.07
C MET A 138 -0.60 -18.26 6.92
N GLU A 139 -0.22 -17.85 5.71
CA GLU A 139 -1.20 -17.68 4.59
C GLU A 139 -1.41 -18.96 3.77
N ASP A 140 -0.36 -19.75 3.51
CA ASP A 140 -0.48 -20.97 2.68
C ASP A 140 -1.37 -22.05 3.33
N THR A 141 -1.48 -22.08 4.66
CA THR A 141 -2.34 -23.05 5.36
C THR A 141 -3.83 -22.71 5.29
N ILE A 142 -4.19 -21.46 5.00
CA ILE A 142 -5.60 -21.02 4.96
C ILE A 142 -6.20 -21.26 3.57
N ASP A 143 -5.45 -21.06 2.49
CA ASP A 143 -5.95 -21.26 1.12
C ASP A 143 -5.96 -22.74 0.71
N GLU A 144 -5.04 -23.58 1.20
CA GLU A 144 -5.06 -25.03 0.94
C GLU A 144 -6.26 -25.73 1.62
N SER A 145 -6.78 -25.17 2.73
CA SER A 145 -7.94 -25.74 3.43
C SER A 145 -9.28 -25.54 2.70
N LYS A 146 -9.31 -24.76 1.61
CA LYS A 146 -10.54 -24.45 0.85
C LYS A 146 -10.70 -25.23 -0.46
N GLN A 147 -9.82 -26.18 -0.76
CA GLN A 147 -9.90 -27.02 -1.97
C GLN A 147 -10.33 -28.47 -1.75
N ALA A 148 -10.80 -28.80 -0.54
CA ALA A 148 -11.36 -30.11 -0.22
C ALA A 148 -12.75 -29.94 0.42
N ASP A 149 -13.76 -29.70 -0.40
CA ASP A 149 -15.17 -30.09 -0.17
C ASP A 149 -15.97 -30.00 -1.49
#